data_AF-V6HJ40-F1
#
_entry.id   AF-V6HJ40-F1
#
_cell.length_a   1.000
_cell.length_b   1.000
_cell.length_c   1.000
_cell.angle_alpha   90.00
_cell.angle_beta   90.00
_cell.angle_gamma   90.00
#
_symmetry.space_group_name_H-M   'P 1'
#
loop_
_entity.id
_entity.type
_entity.pdbx_description
1 polymer ?
#
loop_
_entity_poly.entity_id
_entity_poly.type
_entity_poly.pdbx_seq_one_letter_code
_entity_poly.pdbx_strand_id
1 'polypeptide(L)'
;MTTLSTTLTNGTPFGSVQANISNINVNQLFANTTYYFNVIVADQAGNQSVYVSQSAITMSAAYLFDSTSNIAGNVTSRSNVNGLCSARFGSMSASTYPWKNNCSTVVAFISLSGVDTIANLLTSVPGSAIILGSQGTILASNSGTLMSGTIQNTIRNAIPEYSSSGGWWSFSTVSGGYASVDSCSNGTSNSAAVSGRIGFPDSTSSVWLDDAINGESAPSGAGCDITRAIFCLCY
;
A
#
# COMPACT_ATOMS: atom_id res chain seq x y z
N MET A 1 -19.61 9.88 31.96
CA MET A 1 -18.93 11.18 31.88
C MET A 1 -17.44 10.94 31.94
N THR A 2 -16.67 11.50 31.01
CA THR A 2 -15.21 11.52 31.10
C THR A 2 -14.79 12.53 32.17
N THR A 3 -13.92 12.14 33.09
CA THR A 3 -13.35 13.02 34.13
C THR A 3 -11.86 13.23 33.91
N LEU A 4 -11.27 14.27 34.53
CA LEU A 4 -9.82 14.52 34.48
C LEU A 4 -9.02 13.30 34.92
N SER A 5 -9.39 12.69 36.05
CA SER A 5 -8.73 11.49 36.54
C SER A 5 -8.81 10.34 35.53
N THR A 6 -10.00 10.02 35.00
CA THR A 6 -10.12 8.92 34.02
C THR A 6 -9.37 9.18 32.72
N THR A 7 -9.26 10.46 32.31
CA THR A 7 -8.53 10.85 31.10
C THR A 7 -7.03 10.67 31.28
N LEU A 8 -6.49 11.11 32.42
CA LEU A 8 -5.08 10.97 32.75
C LEU A 8 -4.67 9.51 32.99
N THR A 9 -5.57 8.68 33.53
CA THR A 9 -5.29 7.26 33.78
C THR A 9 -5.32 6.39 32.53
N ASN A 10 -6.29 6.60 31.63
CA ASN A 10 -6.52 5.72 30.48
C ASN A 10 -5.99 6.28 29.16
N GLY A 11 -5.77 7.60 29.07
CA GLY A 11 -5.31 8.26 27.86
C GLY A 11 -3.79 8.20 27.69
N THR A 12 -3.34 8.29 26.44
CA THR A 12 -1.94 8.56 26.12
C THR A 12 -1.81 10.04 25.73
N PRO A 13 -0.98 10.84 26.43
CA PRO A 13 -0.75 12.24 26.04
C PRO A 13 -0.20 12.33 24.62
N PHE A 14 -0.70 13.29 23.84
CA PHE A 14 -0.21 13.57 22.49
C PHE A 14 0.24 15.03 22.38
N GLY A 15 1.47 15.25 21.92
CA GLY A 15 2.07 16.58 21.83
C GLY A 15 2.52 17.15 23.18
N SER A 16 2.79 18.45 23.21
CA SER A 16 3.11 19.22 24.41
C SER A 16 1.99 20.21 24.74
N VAL A 17 1.98 20.75 25.96
CA VAL A 17 1.06 21.82 26.35
C VAL A 17 1.38 23.06 25.50
N GLN A 18 0.39 23.59 24.79
CA GLN A 18 0.52 24.83 24.03
C GLN A 18 -0.67 25.75 24.33
N ALA A 19 -0.42 27.06 24.32
CA ALA A 19 -1.46 28.06 24.48
C ALA A 19 -2.13 28.36 23.13
N ASN A 20 -3.41 28.77 23.15
CA ASN A 20 -4.15 29.27 21.99
C ASN A 20 -4.20 28.32 20.78
N ILE A 21 -4.34 27.01 21.02
CA ILE A 21 -4.41 26.00 19.96
C ILE A 21 -5.83 25.93 19.39
N SER A 22 -5.96 25.97 18.06
CA SER A 22 -7.23 25.74 17.35
C SER A 22 -7.31 24.38 16.66
N ASN A 23 -6.17 23.77 16.35
CA ASN A 23 -6.07 22.46 15.70
C ASN A 23 -4.79 21.73 16.13
N ILE A 24 -4.87 20.40 16.15
CA ILE A 24 -3.70 19.51 16.30
C ILE A 24 -3.89 18.32 15.38
N ASN A 25 -2.85 17.96 14.61
CA ASN A 25 -2.88 16.81 13.72
C ASN A 25 -2.32 15.59 14.44
N VAL A 26 -3.16 14.57 14.61
CA VAL A 26 -2.75 13.26 15.17
C VAL A 26 -2.55 12.28 14.02
N ASN A 27 -1.30 11.90 13.78
CA ASN A 27 -0.90 11.02 12.68
C ASN A 27 -0.57 9.60 13.18
N GLN A 28 -0.29 8.67 12.27
CA GLN A 28 0.08 7.28 12.57
C GLN A 28 -1.00 6.48 13.33
N LEU A 29 -2.25 6.87 13.17
CA LEU A 29 -3.40 6.13 13.67
C LEU A 29 -3.64 4.89 12.80
N PHE A 30 -4.01 3.78 13.42
CA PHE A 30 -4.33 2.55 12.68
C PHE A 30 -5.61 2.74 11.90
N ALA A 31 -5.67 2.18 10.70
CA ALA A 31 -6.85 2.17 9.87
C ALA A 31 -8.01 1.41 10.54
N ASN A 32 -9.25 1.76 10.17
CA ASN A 32 -10.48 1.15 10.67
C ASN A 32 -10.53 1.00 12.22
N THR A 33 -9.97 1.98 12.93
CA THR A 33 -9.85 1.95 14.40
C THR A 33 -10.58 3.16 14.97
N THR A 34 -11.42 2.90 15.99
CA THR A 34 -12.09 3.97 16.73
C THR A 34 -11.14 4.56 17.76
N TYR A 35 -10.84 5.84 17.63
CA TYR A 35 -10.07 6.60 18.59
C TYR A 35 -10.98 7.57 19.35
N TYR A 36 -10.70 7.72 20.65
CA TYR A 36 -11.37 8.68 21.52
C TYR A 36 -10.37 9.78 21.87
N PHE A 37 -10.70 11.02 21.51
CA PHE A 37 -9.89 12.20 21.78
C PHE A 37 -10.48 12.98 22.94
N ASN A 38 -9.63 13.31 23.90
CA ASN A 38 -9.95 14.17 25.04
C ASN A 38 -8.98 15.34 25.04
N VAL A 39 -9.49 16.55 25.25
CA VAL A 39 -8.66 17.76 25.36
C VAL A 39 -8.64 18.17 26.83
N ILE A 40 -7.44 18.26 27.41
CA ILE A 40 -7.21 18.80 28.74
C ILE A 40 -6.72 20.23 28.57
N VAL A 41 -7.42 21.18 29.18
CA VAL A 41 -6.99 22.58 29.25
C VAL A 41 -6.44 22.88 30.63
N ALA A 42 -5.44 23.75 30.71
CA ALA A 42 -4.84 24.21 31.95
C ALA A 42 -4.67 25.73 31.95
N ASP A 43 -4.79 26.36 33.13
CA ASP A 43 -4.48 27.78 33.30
C ASP A 43 -3.08 28.01 33.93
N GLN A 44 -2.68 29.27 34.06
CA GLN A 44 -1.38 29.66 34.65
C GLN A 44 -1.28 29.36 36.15
N ALA A 45 -2.42 29.14 36.82
CA ALA A 45 -2.47 28.74 38.23
C ALA A 45 -2.42 27.21 38.40
N GLY A 46 -2.40 26.45 37.30
CA GLY A 46 -2.34 24.99 37.31
C GLY A 46 -3.71 24.30 37.42
N ASN A 47 -4.82 25.06 37.33
CA ASN A 47 -6.15 24.45 37.31
C ASN A 47 -6.36 23.74 35.97
N GLN A 48 -6.96 22.54 36.00
CA GLN A 48 -7.19 21.72 34.81
C GLN A 48 -8.65 21.34 34.64
N SER A 49 -9.09 21.24 33.39
CA SER A 49 -10.43 20.74 33.02
C SER A 49 -10.36 19.91 31.75
N VAL A 50 -11.31 18.97 31.58
CA VAL A 50 -11.43 18.14 30.38
C VAL A 50 -12.63 18.59 29.57
N TYR A 51 -12.43 18.75 28.28
CA TYR A 51 -13.51 18.98 27.32
C TYR A 51 -14.28 17.67 27.05
N VAL A 52 -15.45 17.80 26.43
CA VAL A 52 -16.25 16.63 26.06
C VAL A 52 -15.45 15.72 25.12
N SER A 53 -15.41 14.43 25.45
CA SER A 53 -14.76 13.41 24.62
C SER A 53 -15.43 13.31 23.26
N GLN A 54 -14.63 13.23 22.20
CA GLN A 54 -15.10 12.98 20.84
C GLN A 54 -14.46 11.70 20.31
N SER A 55 -15.21 10.93 19.53
CA SER A 55 -14.69 9.74 18.86
C SER A 55 -14.66 9.91 17.36
N ALA A 56 -13.63 9.38 16.72
CA ALA A 56 -13.55 9.28 15.27
C ALA A 56 -13.07 7.88 14.88
N ILE A 57 -13.60 7.35 13.78
CA ILE A 57 -13.13 6.11 13.17
C ILE A 57 -12.24 6.50 12.00
N THR A 58 -11.02 5.98 11.98
CA THR A 58 -10.12 6.14 10.84
C THR A 58 -10.64 5.39 9.62
N MET A 59 -10.33 5.88 8.43
CA MET A 59 -10.70 5.21 7.20
C MET A 59 -10.08 3.80 7.14
N SER A 60 -10.72 2.89 6.41
CA SER A 60 -10.10 1.62 6.02
C SER A 60 -8.88 1.91 5.13
N ALA A 61 -7.90 1.01 5.14
CA ALA A 61 -6.72 1.13 4.30
C ALA A 61 -6.26 -0.24 3.81
N ALA A 62 -5.73 -0.26 2.59
CA ALA A 62 -4.92 -1.35 2.08
C ALA A 62 -3.48 -0.87 1.90
N TYR A 63 -2.52 -1.77 2.07
CA TYR A 63 -1.10 -1.46 2.06
C TYR A 63 -0.40 -2.20 0.94
N LEU A 64 0.26 -1.44 0.06
CA LEU A 64 1.16 -1.96 -0.95
C LEU A 64 2.59 -1.97 -0.38
N PHE A 65 3.29 -3.09 -0.52
CA PHE A 65 4.67 -3.24 -0.06
C PHE A 65 5.47 -4.13 -1.01
N ASP A 66 6.80 -4.04 -0.95
CA ASP A 66 7.70 -4.89 -1.73
C ASP A 66 7.93 -6.22 -1.01
N SER A 67 7.84 -7.34 -1.74
CA SER A 67 8.24 -8.68 -1.27
C SER A 67 9.73 -8.80 -0.90
N THR A 68 10.55 -7.82 -1.26
CA THR A 68 12.03 -7.82 -1.18
C THR A 68 12.70 -8.93 -1.98
N SER A 69 11.92 -9.61 -2.83
CA SER A 69 12.39 -10.67 -3.71
C SER A 69 12.46 -10.15 -5.14
N ASN A 70 13.63 -10.29 -5.76
CA ASN A 70 13.82 -9.98 -7.17
C ASN A 70 13.84 -11.29 -7.97
N ILE A 71 12.84 -11.50 -8.83
CA ILE A 71 12.69 -12.75 -9.60
C ILE A 71 12.56 -12.46 -11.10
N ALA A 72 12.98 -13.43 -11.91
CA ALA A 72 12.77 -13.40 -13.36
C ALA A 72 11.26 -13.51 -13.69
N GLY A 73 10.91 -13.31 -14.97
CA GLY A 73 9.53 -13.36 -15.44
C GLY A 73 8.83 -14.72 -15.27
N ASN A 74 9.59 -15.79 -15.04
CA ASN A 74 9.04 -17.10 -14.69
C ASN A 74 8.69 -17.13 -13.20
N VAL A 75 7.52 -16.58 -12.88
CA VAL A 75 6.97 -16.58 -11.52
C VAL A 75 6.20 -17.86 -11.20
N THR A 76 6.07 -18.79 -12.16
CA THR A 76 5.47 -20.14 -12.07
C THR A 76 3.97 -20.18 -11.78
N SER A 77 3.48 -19.52 -10.73
CA SER A 77 2.06 -19.49 -10.37
C SER A 77 1.72 -18.37 -9.37
N ARG A 78 0.42 -18.07 -9.23
CA ARG A 78 -0.12 -17.20 -8.16
C ARG A 78 0.33 -17.65 -6.77
N SER A 79 0.31 -18.96 -6.51
CA SER A 79 0.71 -19.50 -5.20
C SER A 79 2.17 -19.20 -4.88
N ASN A 80 3.04 -19.25 -5.90
CA ASN A 80 4.47 -18.97 -5.71
C ASN A 80 4.70 -17.50 -5.32
N VAL A 81 4.13 -16.56 -6.07
CA VAL A 81 4.27 -15.12 -5.76
C VAL A 81 3.56 -14.71 -4.47
N ASN A 82 2.43 -15.33 -4.13
CA ASN A 82 1.80 -15.16 -2.82
C ASN A 82 2.70 -15.69 -1.69
N GLY A 83 3.45 -16.76 -1.94
CA GLY A 83 4.45 -17.28 -1.02
C GLY A 83 5.56 -16.27 -0.71
N LEU A 84 6.05 -15.54 -1.73
CA LEU A 84 7.02 -14.44 -1.54
C LEU A 84 6.44 -13.32 -0.67
N CYS A 85 5.20 -12.92 -0.95
CA CYS A 85 4.51 -11.91 -0.16
C CYS A 85 4.27 -12.34 1.29
N SER A 86 3.88 -13.61 1.50
CA SER A 86 3.66 -14.17 2.83
C SER A 86 4.97 -14.28 3.62
N ALA A 87 6.06 -14.70 2.97
CA ALA A 87 7.38 -14.76 3.59
C ALA A 87 7.86 -13.37 4.04
N ARG A 88 7.73 -12.37 3.15
CA ARG A 88 8.04 -10.98 3.50
C ARG A 88 7.17 -10.48 4.63
N PHE A 89 5.86 -10.64 4.53
CA PHE A 89 4.92 -10.22 5.56
C PHE A 89 5.26 -10.86 6.92
N GLY A 90 5.63 -12.15 6.94
CA GLY A 90 6.11 -12.84 8.13
C GLY A 90 7.33 -12.19 8.76
N SER A 91 8.29 -11.73 7.95
CA SER A 91 9.53 -11.07 8.41
C SER A 91 9.36 -9.62 8.92
N MET A 92 8.25 -8.95 8.59
CA MET A 92 8.01 -7.56 8.99
C MET A 92 7.74 -7.44 10.51
N SER A 93 8.33 -6.42 11.15
CA SER A 93 8.01 -6.09 12.54
C SER A 93 6.73 -5.25 12.63
N ALA A 94 5.82 -5.59 13.54
CA ALA A 94 4.65 -4.75 13.84
C ALA A 94 5.02 -3.39 14.46
N SER A 95 6.23 -3.22 15.00
CA SER A 95 6.70 -1.90 15.47
C SER A 95 7.04 -0.96 14.32
N THR A 96 7.57 -1.49 13.22
CA THR A 96 7.93 -0.73 12.01
C THR A 96 6.74 -0.58 11.08
N TYR A 97 5.92 -1.63 10.97
CA TYR A 97 4.76 -1.71 10.09
C TYR A 97 3.50 -2.01 10.92
N PRO A 98 2.93 -1.02 11.64
CA PRO A 98 1.85 -1.29 12.59
C PRO A 98 0.57 -1.85 11.97
N TRP A 99 0.33 -1.56 10.70
CA TRP A 99 -0.76 -2.12 9.91
C TRP A 99 -0.71 -3.64 9.76
N LYS A 100 0.45 -4.27 10.00
CA LYS A 100 0.60 -5.73 9.99
C LYS A 100 -0.46 -6.43 10.84
N ASN A 101 -0.81 -5.86 12.00
CA ASN A 101 -1.79 -6.47 12.92
C ASN A 101 -3.23 -6.40 12.41
N ASN A 102 -3.51 -5.57 11.41
CA ASN A 102 -4.84 -5.40 10.82
C ASN A 102 -4.95 -6.03 9.42
N CYS A 103 -3.92 -6.76 8.98
CA CYS A 103 -3.89 -7.41 7.68
C CYS A 103 -4.65 -8.74 7.73
N SER A 104 -5.73 -8.87 6.96
CA SER A 104 -6.50 -10.10 6.87
C SER A 104 -6.06 -10.98 5.69
N THR A 105 -5.64 -10.34 4.60
CA THR A 105 -5.25 -10.98 3.35
C THR A 105 -3.93 -10.42 2.86
N VAL A 106 -3.02 -11.30 2.43
CA VAL A 106 -1.77 -10.94 1.76
C VAL A 106 -1.74 -11.62 0.40
N VAL A 107 -1.61 -10.83 -0.68
CA VAL A 107 -1.63 -11.34 -2.05
C VAL A 107 -0.61 -10.60 -2.91
N ALA A 108 -0.02 -11.29 -3.89
CA ALA A 108 0.85 -10.65 -4.86
C ALA A 108 0.07 -9.71 -5.79
N PHE A 109 0.59 -8.51 -5.99
CA PHE A 109 0.03 -7.47 -6.84
C PHE A 109 0.62 -7.61 -8.25
N ILE A 110 0.08 -8.54 -9.03
CA ILE A 110 0.52 -8.90 -10.39
C ILE A 110 -0.66 -9.55 -11.13
N SER A 111 -0.76 -9.46 -12.46
CA SER A 111 -1.80 -10.16 -13.24
C SER A 111 -1.22 -11.38 -13.98
N LEU A 112 -1.84 -12.55 -13.86
CA LEU A 112 -1.32 -13.80 -14.44
C LEU A 112 -2.22 -14.39 -15.52
N SER A 113 -3.50 -13.99 -15.57
CA SER A 113 -4.44 -14.42 -16.60
C SER A 113 -5.63 -13.46 -16.69
N GLY A 114 -6.51 -13.65 -17.68
CA GLY A 114 -7.72 -12.83 -17.84
C GLY A 114 -8.71 -12.86 -16.66
N VAL A 115 -8.59 -13.85 -15.76
CA VAL A 115 -9.41 -13.94 -14.53
C VAL A 115 -8.60 -13.68 -13.26
N ASP A 116 -7.27 -13.75 -13.35
CA ASP A 116 -6.34 -13.53 -12.24
C ASP A 116 -5.60 -12.21 -12.45
N THR A 117 -6.31 -11.11 -12.23
CA THR A 117 -5.85 -9.74 -12.52
C THR A 117 -5.77 -8.89 -11.26
N ILE A 118 -4.94 -7.85 -11.28
CA ILE A 118 -4.89 -6.84 -10.21
C ILE A 118 -6.27 -6.20 -10.01
N ALA A 119 -6.97 -5.88 -11.09
CA ALA A 119 -8.32 -5.31 -11.02
C ALA A 119 -9.30 -6.23 -10.26
N ASN A 120 -9.26 -7.55 -10.51
CA ASN A 120 -10.09 -8.52 -9.81
C ASN A 120 -9.68 -8.66 -8.33
N LEU A 121 -8.38 -8.65 -8.01
CA LEU A 121 -7.90 -8.67 -6.63
C LEU A 121 -8.45 -7.47 -5.83
N LEU A 122 -8.48 -6.29 -6.45
CA LEU A 122 -8.94 -5.07 -5.80
C LEU A 122 -10.46 -5.01 -5.56
N THR A 123 -11.26 -5.91 -6.15
CA THR A 123 -12.71 -5.99 -5.85
C THR A 123 -13.00 -6.45 -4.43
N SER A 124 -12.05 -7.16 -3.80
CA SER A 124 -12.15 -7.61 -2.41
C SER A 124 -11.63 -6.56 -1.41
N VAL A 125 -11.02 -5.48 -1.90
CA VAL A 125 -10.62 -4.34 -1.08
C VAL A 125 -11.83 -3.42 -0.88
N PRO A 126 -12.14 -2.97 0.36
CA PRO A 126 -13.25 -2.04 0.57
C PRO A 126 -13.12 -0.81 -0.33
N GLY A 127 -14.19 -0.42 -1.03
CA GLY A 127 -14.13 0.67 -2.01
C GLY A 127 -13.76 2.04 -1.44
N SER A 128 -13.93 2.24 -0.13
CA SER A 128 -13.50 3.44 0.60
C SER A 128 -12.10 3.33 1.20
N ALA A 129 -11.41 2.21 1.03
CA ALA A 129 -10.09 2.00 1.61
C ALA A 129 -9.04 2.85 0.87
N ILE A 130 -8.30 3.66 1.61
CA ILE A 130 -7.15 4.38 1.06
C ILE A 130 -6.05 3.35 0.73
N ILE A 131 -5.36 3.52 -0.39
CA ILE A 131 -4.20 2.71 -0.74
C ILE A 131 -2.95 3.44 -0.28
N LEU A 132 -2.26 2.85 0.67
CA LEU A 132 -1.03 3.36 1.26
C LEU A 132 0.16 2.51 0.82
N GLY A 133 1.34 3.10 0.78
CA GLY A 133 2.59 2.35 0.79
C GLY A 133 2.89 1.79 2.19
N SER A 134 3.95 1.00 2.28
CA SER A 134 4.35 0.28 3.50
C SER A 134 4.57 1.20 4.71
N GLN A 135 4.93 2.46 4.50
CA GLN A 135 5.20 3.43 5.59
C GLN A 135 4.07 4.45 5.79
N GLY A 136 2.92 4.27 5.14
CA GLY A 136 1.74 5.11 5.33
C GLY A 136 1.62 6.31 4.38
N THR A 137 2.55 6.48 3.45
CA THR A 137 2.43 7.47 2.35
C THR A 137 1.31 7.05 1.40
N ILE A 138 0.45 8.00 1.02
CA ILE A 138 -0.70 7.72 0.14
C ILE A 138 -0.23 7.43 -1.28
N LEU A 139 -0.67 6.30 -1.84
CA LEU A 139 -0.56 5.97 -3.26
C LEU A 139 -1.83 6.35 -4.03
N ALA A 140 -2.99 6.06 -3.46
CA ALA A 140 -4.29 6.41 -4.05
C ALA A 140 -5.36 6.57 -2.96
N SER A 141 -6.36 7.41 -3.22
CA SER A 141 -7.49 7.62 -2.29
C SER A 141 -8.45 6.43 -2.22
N ASN A 142 -8.43 5.54 -3.23
CA ASN A 142 -9.16 4.27 -3.28
C ASN A 142 -8.64 3.38 -4.42
N SER A 143 -9.15 2.14 -4.50
CA SER A 143 -8.80 1.19 -5.56
C SER A 143 -9.14 1.67 -6.97
N GLY A 144 -10.24 2.41 -7.14
CA GLY A 144 -10.61 3.02 -8.42
C GLY A 144 -9.59 4.07 -8.89
N THR A 145 -9.10 4.89 -7.95
CA THR A 145 -8.06 5.89 -8.24
C THR A 145 -6.72 5.21 -8.51
N LEU A 146 -6.37 4.14 -7.78
CA LEU A 146 -5.16 3.36 -8.05
C LEU A 146 -5.15 2.82 -9.49
N MET A 147 -6.30 2.32 -9.96
CA MET A 147 -6.47 1.78 -11.31
C MET A 147 -6.85 2.83 -12.37
N SER A 148 -6.77 4.12 -12.05
CA SER A 148 -7.03 5.22 -13.00
C SER A 148 -5.85 5.49 -13.95
N GLY A 149 -4.72 4.83 -13.73
CA GLY A 149 -3.46 5.10 -14.43
C GLY A 149 -2.65 6.23 -13.80
N THR A 150 -3.04 6.80 -12.66
CA THR A 150 -2.20 7.76 -11.92
C THR A 150 -2.18 7.47 -10.42
N ILE A 151 -1.03 7.74 -9.79
CA ILE A 151 -0.85 7.64 -8.33
C ILE A 151 -0.39 8.98 -7.75
N GLN A 152 -0.66 9.20 -6.47
CA GLN A 152 -0.40 10.50 -5.82
C GLN A 152 1.06 10.69 -5.45
N ASN A 153 1.77 9.60 -5.13
CA ASN A 153 3.19 9.60 -4.80
C ASN A 153 3.88 8.48 -5.55
N THR A 154 5.16 8.67 -5.86
CA THR A 154 5.98 7.61 -6.47
C THR A 154 6.09 6.42 -5.53
N ILE A 155 6.26 5.22 -6.09
CA ILE A 155 6.47 4.00 -5.30
C ILE A 155 7.69 4.13 -4.40
N ARG A 156 8.79 4.71 -4.91
CA ARG A 156 10.02 4.87 -4.11
C ARG A 156 9.80 5.74 -2.86
N ASN A 157 8.93 6.74 -2.94
CA ASN A 157 8.56 7.55 -1.78
C ASN A 157 7.62 6.78 -0.83
N ALA A 158 6.69 6.00 -1.38
CA ALA A 158 5.68 5.33 -0.58
C ALA A 158 6.12 4.00 0.04
N ILE A 159 7.07 3.32 -0.58
CA ILE A 159 7.62 2.02 -0.18
C ILE A 159 9.15 2.16 -0.08
N PRO A 160 9.69 2.71 1.02
CA PRO A 160 11.12 2.99 1.15
C PRO A 160 12.02 1.74 1.13
N GLU A 161 11.48 0.55 1.41
CA GLU A 161 12.17 -0.73 1.32
C GLU A 161 12.22 -1.33 -0.09
N TYR A 162 11.74 -0.59 -1.10
CA TYR A 162 11.72 -1.01 -2.49
C TYR A 162 13.10 -1.50 -2.96
N SER A 163 13.12 -2.73 -3.47
CA SER A 163 14.31 -3.57 -3.56
C SER A 163 14.93 -3.66 -4.95
N SER A 164 14.22 -3.22 -5.99
CA SER A 164 14.68 -3.31 -7.38
C SER A 164 15.15 -1.96 -7.92
N SER A 165 16.19 -1.93 -8.74
CA SER A 165 16.53 -0.72 -9.51
C SER A 165 15.77 -0.63 -10.83
N GLY A 166 15.17 -1.72 -11.31
CA GLY A 166 14.66 -1.86 -12.68
C GLY A 166 13.13 -1.87 -12.82
N GLY A 167 12.38 -1.74 -11.73
CA GLY A 167 10.91 -1.82 -11.72
C GLY A 167 10.40 -3.07 -11.04
N TRP A 168 9.11 -3.33 -11.21
CA TRP A 168 8.41 -4.48 -10.65
C TRP A 168 7.55 -5.16 -11.73
N TRP A 169 7.33 -6.47 -11.61
CA TRP A 169 6.49 -7.19 -12.58
C TRP A 169 5.00 -6.93 -12.32
N SER A 170 4.33 -6.25 -13.26
CA SER A 170 2.89 -6.02 -13.17
C SER A 170 2.09 -6.99 -14.02
N PHE A 171 2.60 -7.35 -15.21
CA PHE A 171 1.89 -8.11 -16.23
C PHE A 171 0.49 -7.55 -16.52
N SER A 172 0.33 -6.25 -16.31
CA SER A 172 -0.96 -5.57 -16.26
C SER A 172 -0.98 -4.34 -17.15
N THR A 173 -2.17 -4.07 -17.71
CA THR A 173 -2.55 -2.80 -18.34
C THR A 173 -2.65 -1.68 -17.29
N VAL A 174 -2.80 -0.43 -17.73
CA VAL A 174 -2.95 0.77 -16.87
C VAL A 174 -4.07 0.66 -15.82
N SER A 175 -5.06 -0.19 -16.09
CA SER A 175 -6.25 -0.40 -15.26
C SER A 175 -6.20 -1.67 -14.42
N GLY A 176 -5.04 -2.34 -14.38
CA GLY A 176 -4.85 -3.58 -13.64
C GLY A 176 -5.44 -4.82 -14.31
N GLY A 177 -5.92 -4.70 -15.56
CA GLY A 177 -6.29 -5.85 -16.40
C GLY A 177 -5.06 -6.61 -16.90
N TYR A 178 -5.23 -7.86 -17.36
CA TYR A 178 -4.13 -8.72 -17.81
C TYR A 178 -3.57 -8.32 -19.18
N ALA A 179 -2.25 -8.10 -19.25
CA ALA A 179 -1.54 -7.82 -20.50
C ALA A 179 -1.12 -9.12 -21.20
N SER A 180 -1.99 -9.70 -22.01
CA SER A 180 -1.79 -11.05 -22.58
C SER A 180 -0.52 -11.21 -23.42
N VAL A 181 -0.11 -10.16 -24.13
CA VAL A 181 1.10 -10.17 -24.97
C VAL A 181 2.39 -9.94 -24.18
N ASP A 182 2.28 -9.30 -23.00
CA ASP A 182 3.40 -8.86 -22.16
C ASP A 182 3.21 -9.35 -20.72
N SER A 183 3.18 -10.67 -20.57
CA SER A 183 3.02 -11.32 -19.27
C SER A 183 4.04 -12.41 -19.02
N CYS A 184 5.17 -12.43 -19.75
CA CYS A 184 6.13 -13.52 -19.68
C CYS A 184 5.49 -14.90 -19.90
N SER A 185 4.58 -14.99 -20.88
CA SER A 185 3.75 -16.17 -21.12
C SER A 185 3.00 -16.59 -19.85
N ASN A 186 2.19 -15.69 -19.28
CA ASN A 186 1.44 -15.93 -18.03
C ASN A 186 2.35 -16.24 -16.83
N GLY A 187 3.56 -15.67 -16.85
CA GLY A 187 4.54 -15.83 -15.80
C GLY A 187 5.27 -17.17 -15.83
N THR A 188 5.38 -17.83 -16.98
CA THR A 188 6.09 -19.12 -17.12
C THR A 188 7.38 -19.03 -17.94
N SER A 189 7.70 -17.88 -18.52
CA SER A 189 8.90 -17.68 -19.34
C SER A 189 9.99 -16.92 -18.58
N ASN A 190 11.24 -17.35 -18.74
CA ASN A 190 12.45 -16.64 -18.32
C ASN A 190 13.34 -16.27 -19.51
N SER A 191 12.76 -16.17 -20.72
CA SER A 191 13.50 -15.87 -21.94
C SER A 191 13.57 -14.38 -22.22
N ALA A 192 14.73 -13.89 -22.66
CA ALA A 192 14.92 -12.53 -23.16
C ALA A 192 14.07 -12.20 -24.40
N ALA A 193 13.60 -13.22 -25.13
CA ALA A 193 12.76 -13.06 -26.32
C ALA A 193 11.26 -12.92 -26.01
N VAL A 194 10.86 -13.14 -24.75
CA VAL A 194 9.49 -12.94 -24.28
C VAL A 194 9.48 -11.69 -23.42
N SER A 195 8.43 -10.87 -23.56
CA SER A 195 8.28 -9.63 -22.81
C SER A 195 7.26 -9.77 -21.67
N GLY A 196 7.43 -8.95 -20.64
CA GLY A 196 6.55 -8.81 -19.50
C GLY A 196 6.35 -7.34 -19.12
N ARG A 197 5.11 -6.93 -18.85
CA ARG A 197 4.81 -5.58 -18.35
C ARG A 197 5.47 -5.34 -17.01
N ILE A 198 6.06 -4.17 -16.90
CA ILE A 198 6.65 -3.66 -15.67
C ILE A 198 6.01 -2.33 -15.30
N GLY A 199 6.13 -2.01 -14.01
CA GLY A 199 5.89 -0.65 -13.53
C GLY A 199 7.17 0.00 -13.02
N PHE A 200 7.26 1.33 -13.18
CA PHE A 200 8.40 2.12 -12.74
C PHE A 200 8.18 2.79 -11.38
N PRO A 201 9.18 2.74 -10.49
CA PRO A 201 9.02 3.18 -9.11
C PRO A 201 9.00 4.70 -8.94
N ASP A 202 9.51 5.44 -9.93
CA ASP A 202 9.77 6.89 -9.87
C ASP A 202 8.78 7.70 -10.72
N SER A 203 7.69 7.07 -11.18
CA SER A 203 6.63 7.72 -11.95
C SER A 203 5.31 7.73 -11.17
N THR A 204 4.52 8.78 -11.40
CA THR A 204 3.13 8.90 -10.94
C THR A 204 2.09 8.74 -12.05
N SER A 205 2.55 8.65 -13.30
CA SER A 205 1.72 8.42 -14.49
C SER A 205 1.55 6.93 -14.77
N SER A 206 0.80 6.55 -15.81
CA SER A 206 0.40 5.15 -16.08
C SER A 206 1.53 4.13 -16.05
N VAL A 207 2.74 4.55 -16.44
CA VAL A 207 3.97 3.74 -16.42
C VAL A 207 4.42 3.31 -15.02
N TRP A 208 3.79 3.80 -13.93
CA TRP A 208 3.99 3.25 -12.58
C TRP A 208 3.55 1.79 -12.48
N LEU A 209 2.57 1.40 -13.31
CA LEU A 209 1.95 0.08 -13.39
C LEU A 209 2.15 -0.57 -14.76
N ASP A 210 2.10 0.23 -15.83
CA ASP A 210 2.02 -0.26 -17.20
C ASP A 210 2.95 0.52 -18.13
N ASP A 211 4.16 0.00 -18.30
CA ASP A 211 5.09 0.47 -19.33
C ASP A 211 4.76 -0.11 -20.71
N ALA A 212 3.83 0.56 -21.40
CA ALA A 212 3.31 0.20 -22.71
C ALA A 212 3.89 1.03 -23.87
N ILE A 213 5.22 1.07 -24.00
CA ILE A 213 5.92 1.89 -25.03
C ILE A 213 5.38 1.66 -26.46
N ASN A 214 4.99 0.42 -26.78
CA ASN A 214 4.51 0.03 -28.12
C ASN A 214 2.98 -0.17 -28.16
N GLY A 215 2.26 0.15 -27.08
CA GLY A 215 0.80 -0.05 -26.94
C GLY A 215 0.42 -1.43 -26.38
N GLU A 216 -0.90 -1.66 -26.21
CA GLU A 216 -1.44 -2.85 -25.53
C GLU A 216 -1.41 -4.14 -26.35
N SER A 217 -1.29 -4.03 -27.67
CA SER A 217 -1.27 -5.15 -28.59
C SER A 217 0.13 -5.54 -29.07
N ALA A 218 1.18 -4.93 -28.52
CA ALA A 218 2.55 -5.13 -28.98
C ALA A 218 3.54 -5.25 -27.82
N PRO A 219 4.53 -6.14 -27.93
CA PRO A 219 5.52 -6.29 -26.88
C PRO A 219 6.29 -5.01 -26.60
N SER A 220 6.23 -4.52 -25.37
CA SER A 220 6.89 -3.28 -24.95
C SER A 220 7.43 -3.28 -23.53
N GLY A 221 7.17 -4.33 -22.77
CA GLY A 221 7.77 -4.52 -21.46
C GLY A 221 9.21 -5.03 -21.51
N ALA A 222 9.72 -5.43 -20.35
CA ALA A 222 11.04 -5.99 -20.17
C ALA A 222 11.16 -7.44 -20.67
N GLY A 223 12.36 -7.83 -21.12
CA GLY A 223 12.67 -9.25 -21.36
C GLY A 223 12.54 -10.08 -20.08
N CYS A 224 12.00 -11.29 -20.16
CA CYS A 224 11.63 -12.08 -18.98
C CYS A 224 12.81 -12.76 -18.28
N ASP A 225 14.02 -12.66 -18.81
CA ASP A 225 15.27 -13.18 -18.23
C ASP A 225 15.84 -12.29 -17.11
N ILE A 226 15.40 -11.04 -17.02
CA ILE A 226 15.87 -10.10 -16.01
C ILE A 226 15.03 -10.19 -14.74
N THR A 227 15.62 -9.85 -13.59
CA THR A 227 14.91 -9.86 -12.32
C THR A 227 14.22 -8.53 -12.03
N ARG A 228 13.04 -8.60 -11.42
CA ARG A 228 12.25 -7.45 -10.95
C ARG A 228 11.60 -7.76 -9.61
N ALA A 229 11.23 -6.70 -8.89
CA ALA A 229 10.50 -6.85 -7.65
C ALA A 229 9.09 -7.44 -7.88
N ILE A 230 8.57 -8.09 -6.85
CA ILE A 230 7.15 -8.46 -6.74
C ILE A 230 6.52 -7.60 -5.65
N PHE A 231 5.45 -6.90 -5.98
CA PHE A 231 4.66 -6.17 -5.01
C PHE A 231 3.59 -7.04 -4.39
N CYS A 232 3.20 -6.64 -3.19
CA CYS A 232 2.29 -7.36 -2.33
C CYS A 232 1.26 -6.38 -1.81
N LEU A 233 0.01 -6.83 -1.76
CA LEU A 233 -1.11 -6.08 -1.23
C LEU A 233 -1.58 -6.75 0.06
N CYS A 234 -1.76 -5.92 1.08
CA CYS A 234 -2.35 -6.26 2.36
C CYS A 234 -3.66 -5.51 2.56
N TYR A 235 -4.73 -6.20 2.95
CA TYR A 235 -6.04 -5.60 3.27
C TYR A 235 -6.88 -6.46 4.21
#